data_AF-A0A2V8FDN3-F1
#
_entry.id   AF-A0A2V8FDN3-F1
#
_cell.length_a   1.000
_cell.length_b   1.000
_cell.length_c   1.000
_cell.angle_alpha   90.00
_cell.angle_beta   90.00
_cell.angle_gamma   90.00
#
_symmetry.space_group_name_H-M   'P 1'
#
loop_
_entity.id
_entity.type
_entity.pdbx_description
1 polymer ?
#
loop_
_entity_poly.entity_id
_entity_poly.type
_entity_poly.pdbx_seq_one_letter_code
_entity_poly.pdbx_strand_id
1 'polypeptide(L)'
;MRAVVVALGDLGRSARMLYHAQALAANGLDVDLVGFEGTPLPKAVADDLRIKVRRLNPATLRLRRGVSGSTYAVAGLVDAARLSLRLWRTLRTLRRPDLVLIQNPPAFPTLAVAWFSLRRRGVRFVIDWHNLGYTLLSLRLGQWHPAVRLARWLERRDARRVEANLCVSRGLAAFLESRFGVQQARVLYDRPASAFVPMDRADRERLRQALFTRLGVHGGMVAFIVCPTSWTEDEDFDLVIGAVPRLEERIRGWEAAVVGRRFPDLVILVTGDGARRAEFERRFAGLPARRVHLRARWLEPEDYPRVVGSADLGLCLHRSSSGLDIPMKVADLFGAGVPVCALDYGVCLAERVRHGDNGLLFSTARQLSDVLFDLFETFPRDQPLLDRLRGGARKSARPTWELGWAREAKPVLLPNL
;
A
#
# COMPACT_ATOMS: atom_id res chain seq x y z
N MET A 1 18.42 -10.83 22.06
CA MET A 1 18.72 -10.85 20.61
C MET A 1 18.53 -9.46 20.04
N ARG A 2 19.21 -9.13 18.93
CA ARG A 2 19.13 -7.84 18.26
C ARG A 2 18.72 -8.02 16.79
N ALA A 3 17.84 -7.16 16.30
CA ALA A 3 17.44 -7.12 14.90
C ALA A 3 17.74 -5.76 14.28
N VAL A 4 18.11 -5.75 13.00
CA VAL A 4 18.15 -4.54 12.17
C VAL A 4 17.06 -4.68 11.11
N VAL A 5 16.12 -3.75 11.10
CA VAL A 5 15.02 -3.70 10.12
C VAL A 5 15.31 -2.55 9.17
N VAL A 6 15.56 -2.85 7.89
CA VAL A 6 15.95 -1.86 6.88
C VAL A 6 14.83 -1.65 5.87
N ALA A 7 14.33 -0.42 5.81
CA ALA A 7 13.35 0.04 4.83
C ALA A 7 13.82 1.37 4.24
N LEU A 8 14.45 1.36 3.06
CA LEU A 8 14.91 2.58 2.39
C LEU A 8 13.77 3.32 1.69
N GLY A 9 12.81 3.75 2.49
CA GLY A 9 11.72 4.65 2.18
C GLY A 9 11.42 5.52 3.39
N ASP A 10 10.46 6.42 3.28
CA ASP A 10 9.94 7.14 4.45
C ASP A 10 9.42 6.11 5.48
N LEU A 11 10.06 6.06 6.65
CA LEU A 11 9.73 5.09 7.68
C LEU A 11 8.27 5.22 8.15
N GLY A 12 7.74 6.45 8.25
CA GLY A 12 6.36 6.66 8.67
C GLY A 12 5.33 6.14 7.67
N ARG A 13 5.76 5.89 6.42
CA ARG A 13 4.91 5.32 5.35
C ARG A 13 5.15 3.83 5.10
N SER A 14 6.11 3.22 5.80
CA SER A 14 6.50 1.82 5.61
C SER A 14 5.81 0.92 6.63
N ALA A 15 4.48 0.92 6.63
CA ALA A 15 3.63 0.29 7.65
C ALA A 15 4.03 -1.15 7.98
N ARG A 16 4.24 -1.99 6.97
CA ARG A 16 4.66 -3.39 7.16
C ARG A 16 5.99 -3.52 7.93
N MET A 17 6.95 -2.65 7.64
CA MET A 17 8.26 -2.69 8.32
C MET A 17 8.17 -2.16 9.74
N LEU A 18 7.28 -1.20 10.00
CA LEU A 18 6.92 -0.79 11.35
C LEU A 18 6.30 -1.98 12.12
N TYR A 19 5.38 -2.72 11.51
CA TYR A 19 4.75 -3.87 12.15
C TYR A 19 5.73 -5.03 12.40
N HIS A 20 6.70 -5.24 11.50
CA HIS A 20 7.82 -6.16 11.76
C HIS A 20 8.66 -5.71 12.96
N ALA A 21 9.02 -4.42 13.04
CA ALA A 21 9.80 -3.90 14.14
C ALA A 21 9.07 -4.07 15.48
N GLN A 22 7.78 -3.76 15.53
CA GLN A 22 6.94 -3.95 16.72
C GLN A 22 6.81 -5.42 17.10
N ALA A 23 6.56 -6.31 16.14
CA ALA A 23 6.43 -7.74 16.43
C ALA A 23 7.75 -8.35 16.95
N LEU A 24 8.89 -7.91 16.42
CA LEU A 24 10.21 -8.31 16.92
C LEU A 24 10.46 -7.78 18.35
N ALA A 25 10.14 -6.51 18.62
CA ALA A 25 10.26 -5.91 19.95
C ALA A 25 9.37 -6.62 20.98
N ALA A 26 8.12 -6.93 20.62
CA ALA A 26 7.18 -7.68 21.44
C ALA A 26 7.66 -9.11 21.74
N ASN A 27 8.49 -9.70 20.87
CA ASN A 27 9.13 -11.01 21.10
C ASN A 27 10.51 -10.89 21.78
N GLY A 28 10.84 -9.74 22.36
CA GLY A 28 11.99 -9.59 23.23
C GLY A 28 13.29 -9.15 22.54
N LEU A 29 13.24 -8.71 21.28
CA LEU A 29 14.44 -8.22 20.57
C LEU A 29 14.62 -6.71 20.76
N ASP A 30 15.88 -6.27 20.80
CA ASP A 30 16.20 -4.86 20.54
C ASP A 30 16.26 -4.64 19.03
N VAL A 31 15.51 -3.67 18.51
CA VAL A 31 15.38 -3.41 17.08
C VAL A 31 16.03 -2.08 16.71
N ASP A 32 16.98 -2.08 15.80
CA ASP A 32 17.43 -0.87 15.10
C ASP A 32 16.61 -0.74 13.78
N LEU A 33 15.68 0.20 13.73
CA LEU A 33 14.82 0.47 12.55
C LEU A 33 15.48 1.54 11.67
N VAL A 34 15.95 1.16 10.49
CA VAL A 34 16.75 2.01 9.58
C VAL A 34 15.96 2.38 8.34
N GLY A 35 15.87 3.67 8.02
CA GLY A 35 15.19 4.15 6.82
C GLY A 35 15.21 5.68 6.69
N PHE A 36 14.43 6.23 5.76
CA PHE A 36 14.46 7.67 5.51
C PHE A 36 13.67 8.47 6.55
N GLU A 37 14.15 9.69 6.76
CA GLU A 37 13.38 10.78 7.37
C GLU A 37 12.16 11.13 6.51
N GLY A 38 11.13 11.64 7.18
CA GLY A 38 9.88 12.02 6.54
C GLY A 38 8.78 12.08 7.58
N THR A 39 7.71 11.35 7.31
CA THR A 39 6.48 11.30 8.09
C THR A 39 6.78 10.92 9.56
N PRO A 40 6.10 11.54 10.54
CA PRO A 40 6.17 11.12 11.94
C PRO A 40 5.84 9.64 12.10
N LEU A 41 6.51 8.98 13.06
CA LEU A 41 6.22 7.57 13.36
C LEU A 41 4.99 7.46 14.26
N PRO A 42 4.21 6.37 14.15
CA PRO A 42 3.19 6.07 15.13
C PRO A 42 3.78 5.99 16.54
N LYS A 43 3.04 6.46 17.54
CA LYS A 43 3.46 6.43 18.96
C LYS A 43 3.90 5.04 19.41
N ALA A 44 3.18 4.01 18.98
CA ALA A 44 3.49 2.62 19.27
C ALA A 44 4.86 2.13 18.75
N VAL A 45 5.55 2.90 17.89
CA VAL A 45 6.94 2.67 17.47
C VAL A 45 7.88 3.69 18.10
N ALA A 46 7.47 4.96 18.14
CA ALA A 46 8.28 6.05 18.67
C ALA A 46 8.58 5.91 20.17
N ASP A 47 7.61 5.39 20.94
CA ASP A 47 7.68 5.29 22.40
C ASP A 47 8.17 3.92 22.89
N ASP A 48 8.41 2.96 21.99
CA ASP A 48 8.90 1.62 22.37
C ASP A 48 10.41 1.66 22.66
N LEU A 49 10.78 1.40 23.93
CA LEU A 49 12.16 1.42 24.41
C LEU A 49 13.08 0.40 23.73
N ARG A 50 12.53 -0.66 23.13
CA ARG A 50 13.29 -1.67 22.39
C ARG A 50 13.54 -1.26 20.95
N ILE A 51 12.83 -0.27 20.41
CA ILE A 51 12.96 0.18 19.02
C ILE A 51 13.78 1.47 18.96
N LYS A 52 14.96 1.38 18.34
CA LYS A 52 15.84 2.52 18.08
C LYS A 52 15.77 2.92 16.62
N VAL A 53 15.25 4.11 16.35
CA VAL A 53 15.06 4.62 14.99
C VAL A 53 16.36 5.25 14.47
N ARG A 54 16.82 4.81 13.30
CA ARG A 54 18.01 5.28 12.59
C ARG A 54 17.59 5.91 11.28
N ARG A 55 17.36 7.21 11.35
CA ARG A 55 16.89 8.03 10.23
C ARG A 55 18.06 8.42 9.31
N LEU A 56 17.83 8.31 8.00
CA LEU A 56 18.73 8.69 6.94
C LEU A 56 18.11 9.85 6.16
N ASN A 57 18.90 10.88 5.83
CA ASN A 57 18.41 11.95 4.98
C ASN A 57 18.29 11.44 3.52
N PRO A 58 17.09 11.52 2.90
CA PRO A 58 16.85 11.03 1.54
C PRO A 58 17.47 11.91 0.43
N ALA A 59 17.89 13.14 0.71
CA ALA A 59 18.31 14.10 -0.32
C ALA A 59 19.80 14.03 -0.68
N THR A 60 20.12 14.28 -1.97
CA THR A 60 21.11 15.32 -2.31
C THR A 60 21.01 15.98 -3.70
N LEU A 61 20.56 15.36 -4.79
CA LEU A 61 20.51 16.03 -6.11
C LEU A 61 19.07 16.15 -6.65
N ARG A 62 18.42 17.27 -6.35
CA ARG A 62 17.26 17.73 -7.13
C ARG A 62 17.78 18.34 -8.44
N LEU A 63 18.03 17.54 -9.48
CA LEU A 63 18.23 18.13 -10.80
C LEU A 63 16.95 18.82 -11.25
N ARG A 64 17.07 20.09 -11.63
CA ARG A 64 16.01 20.86 -12.27
C ARG A 64 15.51 20.09 -13.49
N ARG A 65 14.18 20.06 -13.69
CA ARG A 65 13.58 19.63 -14.96
C ARG A 65 14.23 20.46 -16.09
N GLY A 66 14.91 19.81 -17.03
CA GLY A 66 15.54 20.46 -18.19
C GLY A 66 16.99 20.08 -18.50
N VAL A 67 17.64 19.19 -17.75
CA VAL A 67 19.04 18.77 -18.03
C VAL A 67 19.08 17.47 -18.85
N SER A 68 20.04 17.36 -19.78
CA SER A 68 20.18 16.26 -20.75
C SER A 68 20.28 14.86 -20.11
N GLY A 69 19.84 13.83 -20.84
CA GLY A 69 19.68 12.46 -20.30
C GLY A 69 20.95 11.82 -19.71
N SER A 70 22.15 12.16 -20.20
CA SER A 70 23.42 11.63 -19.67
C SER A 70 23.76 12.22 -18.30
N THR A 71 23.54 13.52 -18.09
CA THR A 71 23.80 14.19 -16.80
C THR A 71 22.86 13.71 -15.69
N TYR A 72 21.61 13.42 -16.04
CA TYR A 72 20.62 12.86 -15.12
C TYR A 72 21.03 11.46 -14.65
N ALA A 73 21.53 10.61 -15.56
CA ALA A 73 22.03 9.28 -15.21
C ALA A 73 23.25 9.32 -14.28
N VAL A 74 24.22 10.21 -14.55
CA VAL A 74 25.40 10.39 -13.70
C VAL A 74 25.00 10.87 -12.32
N ALA A 75 24.10 11.85 -12.22
CA ALA A 75 23.63 12.33 -10.93
C ALA A 75 22.88 11.27 -10.13
N GLY A 76 22.05 10.45 -10.79
CA GLY A 76 21.40 9.30 -10.17
C GLY A 76 22.41 8.30 -9.59
N LEU A 77 23.50 8.02 -10.30
CA LEU A 77 24.58 7.16 -9.80
C LEU A 77 25.32 7.78 -8.60
N VAL A 78 25.61 9.08 -8.66
CA VAL A 78 26.26 9.81 -7.56
C VAL A 78 25.38 9.81 -6.31
N ASP A 79 24.08 10.07 -6.46
CA ASP A 79 23.14 10.01 -5.34
C ASP A 79 23.00 8.59 -4.78
N ALA A 80 22.94 7.57 -5.63
CA ALA A 80 22.94 6.17 -5.19
C ALA A 80 24.23 5.82 -4.41
N ALA A 81 25.39 6.29 -4.86
CA ALA A 81 26.67 6.08 -4.17
C ALA A 81 26.71 6.81 -2.82
N ARG A 82 26.25 8.07 -2.76
CA ARG A 82 26.16 8.86 -1.51
C ARG A 82 25.22 8.20 -0.51
N LEU A 83 24.05 7.75 -0.96
CA LEU A 83 23.11 7.04 -0.12
C LEU A 83 23.70 5.72 0.39
N SER A 84 24.38 4.97 -0.48
CA SER A 84 25.09 3.73 -0.11
C SER A 84 26.14 3.98 0.97
N LEU A 85 26.91 5.06 0.87
CA LEU A 85 27.91 5.44 1.86
C LEU A 85 27.28 5.83 3.20
N ARG A 86 26.17 6.59 3.18
CA ARG A 86 25.43 6.97 4.41
C ARG A 86 24.85 5.75 5.10
N LEU A 87 24.22 4.85 4.35
CA LEU A 87 23.71 3.59 4.87
C LEU A 87 24.87 2.77 5.44
N TRP A 88 25.97 2.61 4.69
CA TRP A 88 27.14 1.85 5.14
C TRP A 88 27.68 2.37 6.47
N ARG A 89 27.90 3.69 6.60
CA ARG A 89 28.36 4.34 7.84
C ARG A 89 27.39 4.08 8.99
N THR A 90 26.10 4.26 8.75
CA THR A 90 25.06 4.05 9.77
C THR A 90 25.02 2.61 10.25
N LEU A 91 25.07 1.64 9.33
CA LEU A 91 25.05 0.22 9.69
C LEU A 91 26.32 -0.21 10.43
N ARG A 92 27.48 0.39 10.12
CA ARG A 92 28.76 0.09 10.77
C ARG A 92 28.85 0.57 12.21
N THR A 93 28.05 1.56 12.62
CA THR A 93 27.98 2.02 14.03
C THR A 93 27.03 1.18 14.89
N LEU A 94 26.21 0.32 14.28
CA LEU A 94 25.28 -0.52 15.01
C LEU A 94 26.01 -1.62 15.78
N ARG A 95 25.44 -2.00 16.92
CA ARG A 95 25.85 -3.21 17.62
C ARG A 95 25.55 -4.42 16.74
N ARG A 96 26.35 -5.48 16.86
CA ARG A 96 26.19 -6.71 16.08
C ARG A 96 24.75 -7.24 16.20
N PRO A 97 24.01 -7.39 15.09
CA PRO A 97 22.69 -7.99 15.10
C PRO A 97 22.77 -9.52 15.04
N ASP A 98 21.68 -10.16 15.43
CA ASP A 98 21.42 -11.58 15.17
C ASP A 98 20.58 -11.76 13.89
N LEU A 99 19.71 -10.78 13.60
CA LEU A 99 18.81 -10.76 12.45
C LEU A 99 18.92 -9.43 11.67
N VAL A 100 18.94 -9.50 10.35
CA VAL A 100 18.82 -8.35 9.44
C VAL A 100 17.64 -8.62 8.51
N LEU A 101 16.57 -7.84 8.66
CA LEU A 101 15.36 -7.91 7.83
C LEU A 101 15.35 -6.73 6.86
N ILE A 102 15.26 -6.98 5.56
CA ILE A 102 15.35 -5.95 4.52
C ILE A 102 14.08 -5.96 3.66
N GLN A 103 13.45 -4.81 3.50
CA GLN A 103 12.31 -4.64 2.61
C GLN A 103 12.76 -4.74 1.14
N ASN A 104 12.04 -5.49 0.31
CA ASN A 104 12.17 -5.45 -1.14
C ASN A 104 10.87 -5.01 -1.83
N PRO A 105 10.91 -4.06 -2.78
CA PRO A 105 12.09 -3.41 -3.34
C PRO A 105 12.79 -2.47 -2.34
N PRO A 106 14.12 -2.56 -2.16
CA PRO A 106 14.86 -1.47 -1.58
C PRO A 106 15.39 -0.55 -2.68
N ALA A 107 15.97 0.60 -2.33
CA ALA A 107 16.82 1.31 -3.27
C ALA A 107 18.03 0.43 -3.61
N PHE A 108 18.32 0.18 -4.89
CA PHE A 108 19.58 -0.46 -5.27
C PHE A 108 20.75 0.44 -4.81
N PRO A 109 21.80 -0.07 -4.12
CA PRO A 109 22.20 -1.44 -3.80
C PRO A 109 22.08 -1.84 -2.30
N THR A 110 20.93 -1.57 -1.66
CA THR A 110 20.74 -1.72 -0.19
C THR A 110 21.19 -3.06 0.38
N LEU A 111 20.79 -4.20 -0.21
CA LEU A 111 21.20 -5.50 0.34
C LEU A 111 22.72 -5.66 0.31
N ALA A 112 23.38 -5.29 -0.78
CA ALA A 112 24.83 -5.37 -0.88
C ALA A 112 25.49 -4.53 0.23
N VAL A 113 25.02 -3.30 0.43
CA VAL A 113 25.53 -2.43 1.50
C VAL A 113 25.29 -3.06 2.88
N ALA A 114 24.08 -3.53 3.17
CA ALA A 114 23.74 -4.17 4.44
C ALA A 114 24.57 -5.43 4.69
N TRP A 115 24.76 -6.26 3.66
CA TRP A 115 25.56 -7.46 3.70
C TRP A 115 27.02 -7.12 4.03
N PHE A 116 27.68 -6.23 3.28
CA PHE A 116 29.07 -5.87 3.56
C PHE A 116 29.26 -5.13 4.89
N SER A 117 28.25 -4.40 5.37
CA SER A 117 28.31 -3.70 6.66
C SER A 117 28.15 -4.63 7.87
N LEU A 118 27.21 -5.58 7.80
CA LEU A 118 26.72 -6.34 8.96
C LEU A 118 27.06 -7.83 8.93
N ARG A 119 27.46 -8.40 7.79
CA ARG A 119 27.70 -9.84 7.66
C ARG A 119 28.84 -10.27 8.59
N ARG A 120 28.48 -11.10 9.56
CA ARG A 120 29.39 -11.84 10.44
C ARG A 120 28.85 -13.25 10.63
N ARG A 121 29.65 -14.17 11.17
CA ARG A 121 29.19 -15.53 11.52
C ARG A 121 27.96 -15.43 12.43
N GLY A 122 26.92 -16.22 12.19
CA GLY A 122 25.70 -16.22 13.02
C GLY A 122 24.70 -15.07 12.80
N VAL A 123 24.97 -14.11 11.90
CA VAL A 123 23.96 -13.09 11.52
C VAL A 123 23.09 -13.65 10.39
N ARG A 124 21.77 -13.64 10.59
CA ARG A 124 20.77 -14.11 9.62
C ARG A 124 20.22 -12.93 8.81
N PHE A 125 20.28 -13.00 7.49
CA PHE A 125 19.66 -12.05 6.57
C PHE A 125 18.35 -12.63 6.04
N VAL A 126 17.31 -11.80 6.03
CA VAL A 126 15.99 -12.14 5.50
C VAL A 126 15.51 -10.98 4.63
N ILE A 127 14.99 -11.29 3.46
CA ILE A 127 14.35 -10.30 2.58
C ILE A 127 12.84 -10.45 2.70
N ASP A 128 12.12 -9.35 2.86
CA ASP A 128 10.66 -9.29 2.84
C ASP A 128 10.19 -8.64 1.53
N TRP A 129 9.69 -9.47 0.60
CA TRP A 129 9.33 -9.11 -0.77
C TRP A 129 7.89 -8.62 -0.87
N HIS A 130 7.73 -7.34 -1.23
CA HIS A 130 6.45 -6.68 -1.44
C HIS A 130 6.14 -6.53 -2.92
N ASN A 131 7.19 -6.31 -3.72
CA ASN A 131 7.13 -6.26 -5.18
C ASN A 131 8.52 -6.59 -5.74
N LEU A 132 8.66 -6.57 -7.07
CA LEU A 132 9.93 -6.68 -7.78
C LEU A 132 10.43 -5.27 -8.14
N GLY A 133 11.62 -4.90 -7.69
CA GLY A 133 12.15 -3.56 -7.89
C GLY A 133 12.46 -3.29 -9.36
N TYR A 134 12.90 -4.33 -10.09
CA TYR A 134 13.14 -4.21 -11.52
C TYR A 134 11.87 -3.95 -12.34
N THR A 135 10.69 -4.42 -11.91
CA THR A 135 9.42 -4.13 -12.62
C THR A 135 8.98 -2.70 -12.37
N LEU A 136 9.14 -2.17 -11.14
CA LEU A 136 8.94 -0.74 -10.87
C LEU A 136 9.90 0.13 -11.68
N LEU A 137 11.18 -0.24 -11.77
CA LEU A 137 12.15 0.47 -12.59
C LEU A 137 11.77 0.43 -14.08
N SER A 138 11.16 -0.66 -14.55
CA SER A 138 10.72 -0.82 -15.92
C SER A 138 9.58 0.12 -16.31
N LEU A 139 8.74 0.56 -15.37
CA LEU A 139 7.70 1.58 -15.62
C LEU A 139 8.31 2.93 -16.04
N ARG A 140 9.52 3.25 -15.55
CA ARG A 140 10.20 4.52 -15.82
C ARG A 140 11.17 4.45 -17.00
N LEU A 141 11.94 3.37 -17.10
CA LEU A 141 13.02 3.24 -18.09
C LEU A 141 12.68 2.33 -19.28
N GLY A 142 11.59 1.59 -19.21
CA GLY A 142 11.22 0.56 -20.18
C GLY A 142 11.87 -0.80 -19.89
N GLN A 143 11.17 -1.88 -20.24
CA GLN A 143 11.55 -3.27 -19.91
C GLN A 143 12.90 -3.72 -20.50
N TRP A 144 13.31 -3.14 -21.63
CA TRP A 144 14.53 -3.52 -22.34
C TRP A 144 15.77 -2.74 -21.87
N HIS A 145 15.60 -1.78 -20.96
CA HIS A 145 16.69 -0.93 -20.51
C HIS A 145 17.77 -1.74 -19.76
N PRO A 146 19.09 -1.54 -20.02
CA PRO A 146 20.16 -2.29 -19.37
C PRO A 146 20.11 -2.25 -17.83
N ALA A 147 19.75 -1.10 -17.25
CA ALA A 147 19.60 -0.96 -15.80
C ALA A 147 18.48 -1.87 -15.22
N VAL A 148 17.40 -2.11 -15.97
CA VAL A 148 16.31 -3.02 -15.55
C VAL A 148 16.81 -4.47 -15.56
N ARG A 149 17.56 -4.86 -16.59
CA ARG A 149 18.17 -6.20 -16.67
C ARG A 149 19.18 -6.43 -15.54
N LEU A 150 20.00 -5.41 -15.24
CA LEU A 150 20.94 -5.44 -14.13
C LEU A 150 20.21 -5.57 -12.79
N ALA A 151 19.20 -4.72 -12.54
CA ALA A 151 18.38 -4.79 -11.32
C ALA A 151 17.75 -6.18 -11.13
N ARG A 152 17.19 -6.77 -12.19
CA ARG A 152 16.65 -8.14 -12.15
C ARG A 152 17.71 -9.19 -11.80
N TRP A 153 18.90 -9.08 -12.39
CA TRP A 153 20.01 -10.00 -12.08
C TRP A 153 20.44 -9.89 -10.61
N LEU A 154 20.53 -8.66 -10.09
CA LEU A 154 20.90 -8.39 -8.71
C LEU A 154 19.85 -8.95 -7.75
N GLU A 155 18.57 -8.65 -7.95
CA GLU A 155 17.49 -9.19 -7.13
C GLU A 155 17.50 -10.72 -7.11
N ARG A 156 17.67 -11.36 -8.27
CA ARG A 156 17.79 -12.83 -8.35
C ARG A 156 19.00 -13.39 -7.60
N ARG A 157 20.14 -12.70 -7.69
CA ARG A 157 21.37 -13.08 -6.98
C ARG A 157 21.20 -12.93 -5.48
N ASP A 158 20.57 -11.85 -5.07
CA ASP A 158 20.38 -11.42 -3.70
C ASP A 158 19.36 -12.30 -2.98
N ALA A 159 18.25 -12.65 -3.64
CA ALA A 159 17.25 -13.60 -3.17
C ALA A 159 17.83 -14.98 -2.78
N ARG A 160 18.88 -15.42 -3.48
CA ARG A 160 19.54 -16.72 -3.26
C ARG A 160 20.64 -16.70 -2.20
N ARG A 161 21.08 -15.51 -1.76
CA ARG A 161 22.20 -15.36 -0.81
C ARG A 161 21.77 -15.24 0.63
N VAL A 162 20.52 -14.83 0.86
CA VAL A 162 19.95 -14.66 2.18
C VAL A 162 19.43 -15.99 2.74
N GLU A 163 19.34 -16.08 4.06
CA GLU A 163 18.93 -17.29 4.76
C GLU A 163 17.43 -17.56 4.65
N ALA A 164 16.60 -16.54 4.37
CA ALA A 164 15.18 -16.72 4.07
C ALA A 164 14.57 -15.57 3.26
N ASN A 165 13.43 -15.85 2.63
CA ASN A 165 12.64 -14.88 1.90
C ASN A 165 11.18 -14.93 2.38
N LEU A 166 10.66 -13.81 2.86
CA LEU A 166 9.24 -13.59 3.12
C LEU A 166 8.60 -12.90 1.90
N CYS A 167 7.33 -13.12 1.61
CA CYS A 167 6.66 -12.45 0.49
C CYS A 167 5.17 -12.22 0.74
N VAL A 168 4.59 -11.21 0.09
CA VAL A 168 3.20 -10.78 0.32
C VAL A 168 2.13 -11.67 -0.30
N SER A 169 2.48 -12.56 -1.22
CA SER A 169 1.53 -13.39 -1.97
C SER A 169 2.10 -14.76 -2.36
N ARG A 170 1.22 -15.72 -2.63
CA ARG A 170 1.63 -17.03 -3.18
C ARG A 170 2.16 -16.88 -4.60
N GLY A 171 1.58 -15.98 -5.41
CA GLY A 171 2.09 -15.65 -6.73
C GLY A 171 3.56 -15.20 -6.68
N LEU A 172 3.91 -14.31 -5.75
CA LEU A 172 5.27 -13.84 -5.57
C LEU A 172 6.20 -14.95 -5.05
N ALA A 173 5.73 -15.77 -4.11
CA ALA A 173 6.48 -16.95 -3.66
C ALA A 173 6.84 -17.88 -4.83
N ALA A 174 5.84 -18.28 -5.62
CA ALA A 174 6.02 -19.16 -6.77
C ALA A 174 6.95 -18.53 -7.84
N PHE A 175 6.88 -17.21 -8.02
CA PHE A 175 7.80 -16.50 -8.90
C PHE A 175 9.25 -16.56 -8.39
N LEU A 176 9.48 -16.29 -7.09
CA LEU A 176 10.82 -16.35 -6.49
C LEU A 176 11.41 -17.76 -6.60
N GLU A 177 10.61 -18.79 -6.37
CA GLU A 177 11.04 -20.18 -6.48
C GLU A 177 11.37 -20.57 -7.92
N SER A 178 10.44 -20.34 -8.85
CA SER A 178 10.58 -20.76 -10.25
C SER A 178 11.58 -19.91 -11.06
N ARG A 179 11.59 -18.59 -10.85
CA ARG A 179 12.39 -17.65 -11.67
C ARG A 179 13.68 -17.24 -11.00
N PHE A 180 13.68 -17.10 -9.68
CA PHE A 180 14.89 -16.72 -8.94
C PHE A 180 15.64 -17.92 -8.37
N GLY A 181 15.02 -19.10 -8.27
CA GLY A 181 15.64 -20.29 -7.70
C GLY A 181 15.79 -20.20 -6.19
N VAL A 182 14.88 -19.47 -5.53
CA VAL A 182 14.77 -19.44 -4.07
C VAL A 182 14.23 -20.78 -3.57
N GLN A 183 14.75 -21.26 -2.45
CA GLN A 183 14.20 -22.43 -1.77
C GLN A 183 13.18 -21.97 -0.74
N GLN A 184 11.94 -22.47 -0.84
CA GLN A 184 10.87 -22.28 0.15
C GLN A 184 10.62 -20.82 0.53
N ALA A 185 10.12 -20.02 -0.42
CA ALA A 185 9.70 -18.65 -0.11
C ALA A 185 8.45 -18.68 0.79
N ARG A 186 8.50 -18.00 1.94
CA ARG A 186 7.40 -18.03 2.92
C ARG A 186 6.43 -16.89 2.66
N VAL A 187 5.17 -17.23 2.46
CA VAL A 187 4.10 -16.23 2.33
C VAL A 187 3.76 -15.66 3.71
N LEU A 188 3.81 -14.33 3.81
CA LEU A 188 3.29 -13.52 4.90
C LEU A 188 2.39 -12.45 4.29
N TYR A 189 1.08 -12.69 4.31
CA TYR A 189 0.10 -11.73 3.80
C TYR A 189 0.04 -10.48 4.66
N ASP A 190 -0.21 -9.35 3.99
CA ASP A 190 -0.62 -8.13 4.67
C ASP A 190 -1.99 -8.32 5.33
N ARG A 191 -2.07 -7.77 6.54
CA ARG A 191 -3.21 -7.91 7.45
C ARG A 191 -3.45 -6.58 8.13
N PRO A 192 -4.71 -6.29 8.49
CA PRO A 192 -5.06 -5.01 9.09
C PRO A 192 -4.28 -4.78 10.38
N ALA A 193 -3.86 -3.52 10.56
CA ALA A 193 -3.42 -3.03 11.86
C ALA A 193 -4.58 -3.09 12.86
N SER A 194 -4.26 -3.20 14.15
CA SER A 194 -5.24 -3.18 15.24
C SER A 194 -6.09 -1.89 15.29
N ALA A 195 -5.63 -0.80 14.67
CA ALA A 195 -6.38 0.46 14.58
C ALA A 195 -7.57 0.40 13.60
N PHE A 196 -7.59 -0.53 12.64
CA PHE A 196 -8.68 -0.66 11.67
C PHE A 196 -9.71 -1.64 12.19
N VAL A 197 -10.79 -1.11 12.76
CA VAL A 197 -11.89 -1.88 13.33
C VAL A 197 -13.24 -1.40 12.76
N PRO A 198 -14.25 -2.28 12.67
CA PRO A 198 -15.58 -1.87 12.24
C PRO A 198 -16.16 -0.81 13.18
N MET A 199 -16.76 0.22 12.58
CA MET A 199 -17.38 1.32 13.31
C MET A 199 -18.86 1.05 13.60
N ASP A 200 -19.34 1.47 14.77
CA ASP A 200 -20.76 1.46 15.10
C ASP A 200 -21.56 2.40 14.16
N ARG A 201 -22.82 2.07 13.91
CA ARG A 201 -23.68 2.82 12.99
C ARG A 201 -23.84 4.29 13.42
N ALA A 202 -24.03 4.55 14.71
CA ALA A 202 -24.27 5.92 15.20
C ALA A 202 -23.00 6.77 15.10
N ASP A 203 -21.85 6.20 15.45
CA ASP A 203 -20.55 6.86 15.27
C ASP A 203 -20.24 7.15 13.81
N ARG A 204 -20.54 6.18 12.94
CA ARG A 204 -20.36 6.32 11.49
C ARG A 204 -21.16 7.48 10.93
N GLU A 205 -22.44 7.61 11.30
CA GLU A 205 -23.30 8.68 10.80
C GLU A 205 -22.81 10.06 11.30
N ARG A 206 -22.48 10.18 12.59
CA ARG A 206 -21.92 11.42 13.16
C ARG A 206 -20.65 11.86 12.44
N LEU A 207 -19.72 10.93 12.18
CA LEU A 207 -18.47 11.25 11.50
C LEU A 207 -18.72 11.67 10.05
N ARG A 208 -19.62 10.98 9.33
CA ARG A 208 -19.99 11.31 7.95
C ARG A 208 -20.63 12.68 7.85
N GLN A 209 -21.56 13.01 8.75
CA GLN A 209 -22.20 14.32 8.76
C GLN A 209 -21.17 15.45 8.92
N ALA A 210 -20.22 15.30 9.83
CA ALA A 210 -19.13 16.26 10.02
C ALA A 210 -18.21 16.34 8.79
N LEU A 211 -17.85 15.19 8.21
CA LEU A 211 -16.99 15.11 7.03
C LEU A 211 -17.63 15.77 5.80
N PHE A 212 -18.89 15.44 5.49
CA PHE A 212 -19.59 15.97 4.32
C PHE A 212 -19.82 17.48 4.42
N THR A 213 -20.13 17.97 5.63
CA THR A 213 -20.22 19.41 5.89
C THR A 213 -18.90 20.11 5.54
N ARG A 214 -17.75 19.56 5.95
CA ARG A 214 -16.42 20.10 5.62
C ARG A 214 -16.07 20.00 4.13
N LEU A 215 -16.65 19.03 3.42
CA LEU A 215 -16.48 18.86 1.98
C LEU A 215 -17.46 19.71 1.15
N GLY A 216 -18.35 20.48 1.79
CA GLY A 216 -19.37 21.28 1.13
C GLY A 216 -20.47 20.44 0.46
N VAL A 217 -20.67 19.21 0.93
CA VAL A 217 -21.73 18.31 0.47
C VAL A 217 -22.88 18.43 1.47
N HIS A 218 -23.95 19.12 1.05
CA HIS A 218 -25.06 19.48 1.93
C HIS A 218 -26.36 18.79 1.53
N GLY A 219 -26.96 18.09 2.50
CA GLY A 219 -28.30 17.49 2.38
C GLY A 219 -28.35 16.21 1.55
N GLY A 220 -29.47 15.50 1.66
CA GLY A 220 -29.75 14.32 0.87
C GLY A 220 -29.08 13.03 1.33
N MET A 221 -29.29 11.99 0.53
CA MET A 221 -28.79 10.65 0.74
C MET A 221 -27.43 10.53 0.07
N VAL A 222 -26.38 10.27 0.85
CA VAL A 222 -25.00 10.21 0.36
C VAL A 222 -24.41 8.83 0.60
N ALA A 223 -23.85 8.21 -0.43
CA ALA A 223 -22.99 7.04 -0.30
C ALA A 223 -21.51 7.45 -0.31
N PHE A 224 -20.72 6.83 0.57
CA PHE A 224 -19.34 7.24 0.83
C PHE A 224 -18.33 6.21 0.34
N ILE A 225 -17.42 6.66 -0.51
CA ILE A 225 -16.34 5.86 -1.07
C ILE A 225 -15.01 6.49 -0.63
N VAL A 226 -14.12 5.70 -0.04
CA VAL A 226 -12.76 6.14 0.27
C VAL A 226 -11.77 5.49 -0.70
N CYS A 227 -10.85 6.26 -1.23
CA CYS A 227 -9.80 5.80 -2.14
C CYS A 227 -8.42 6.14 -1.55
N PRO A 228 -7.88 5.33 -0.63
CA PRO A 228 -6.53 5.51 -0.12
C PRO A 228 -5.50 5.32 -1.23
N THR A 229 -4.51 6.20 -1.30
CA THR A 229 -3.58 6.26 -2.43
C THR A 229 -2.21 6.83 -2.06
N SER A 230 -1.18 6.42 -2.80
CA SER A 230 0.18 6.95 -2.69
C SER A 230 0.51 7.96 -3.78
N TRP A 231 -0.43 8.24 -4.69
CA TRP A 231 -0.27 9.11 -5.87
C TRP A 231 0.96 8.76 -6.72
N THR A 232 1.16 7.45 -6.93
CA THR A 232 2.32 6.88 -7.64
C THR A 232 1.95 6.43 -9.07
N GLU A 233 2.93 5.95 -9.82
CA GLU A 233 2.79 5.53 -11.23
C GLU A 233 1.98 4.22 -11.38
N ASP A 234 1.93 3.41 -10.33
CA ASP A 234 1.17 2.18 -10.19
C ASP A 234 -0.30 2.43 -9.78
N GLU A 235 -0.80 3.67 -9.87
CA GLU A 235 -2.21 3.98 -9.61
C GLU A 235 -2.85 4.64 -10.84
N ASP A 236 -3.93 4.00 -11.31
CA ASP A 236 -4.62 4.36 -12.55
C ASP A 236 -5.87 5.20 -12.27
N PHE A 237 -5.63 6.48 -11.95
CA PHE A 237 -6.70 7.44 -11.72
C PHE A 237 -7.49 7.82 -12.98
N ASP A 238 -6.98 7.50 -14.18
CA ASP A 238 -7.70 7.76 -15.42
C ASP A 238 -8.99 6.93 -15.48
N LEU A 239 -9.01 5.77 -14.83
CA LEU A 239 -10.20 4.93 -14.71
C LEU A 239 -11.33 5.62 -13.93
N VAL A 240 -11.04 6.22 -12.78
CA VAL A 240 -12.08 6.93 -12.00
C VAL A 240 -12.49 8.23 -12.68
N ILE A 241 -11.54 8.97 -13.27
CA ILE A 241 -11.82 10.18 -14.06
C ILE A 241 -12.74 9.84 -15.23
N GLY A 242 -12.50 8.73 -15.93
CA GLY A 242 -13.34 8.28 -17.05
C GLY A 242 -14.68 7.69 -16.62
N ALA A 243 -14.79 7.15 -15.39
CA ALA A 243 -16.01 6.57 -14.86
C ALA A 243 -17.03 7.63 -14.43
N VAL A 244 -16.56 8.74 -13.85
CA VAL A 244 -17.42 9.79 -13.27
C VAL A 244 -18.43 10.36 -14.29
N PRO A 245 -18.06 10.83 -15.50
CA PRO A 245 -19.03 11.35 -16.46
C PRO A 245 -20.05 10.30 -16.94
N ARG A 246 -19.61 9.04 -17.06
CA ARG A 246 -20.49 7.92 -17.47
C ARG A 246 -21.53 7.64 -16.41
N LEU A 247 -21.12 7.67 -15.15
CA LEU A 247 -22.00 7.46 -14.01
C LEU A 247 -23.02 8.60 -13.89
N GLU A 248 -22.60 9.85 -14.06
CA GLU A 248 -23.49 11.03 -14.10
C GLU A 248 -24.57 10.91 -15.19
N GLU A 249 -24.18 10.50 -16.40
CA GLU A 249 -25.12 10.29 -17.51
C GLU A 249 -26.11 9.15 -17.22
N ARG A 250 -25.61 8.01 -16.70
CA ARG A 250 -26.44 6.86 -16.33
C ARG A 250 -27.43 7.21 -15.22
N ILE A 251 -27.00 7.95 -14.18
CA ILE A 251 -27.87 8.44 -13.11
C ILE A 251 -28.97 9.32 -13.68
N ARG A 252 -28.63 10.29 -14.53
CA ARG A 252 -29.61 11.21 -15.14
C ARG A 252 -30.67 10.46 -15.94
N GLY A 253 -30.25 9.53 -16.80
CA GLY A 253 -31.18 8.74 -17.61
C GLY A 253 -32.09 7.85 -16.76
N TRP A 254 -31.54 7.22 -15.71
CA TRP A 254 -32.29 6.33 -14.83
C TRP A 254 -33.28 7.04 -13.92
N GLU A 255 -32.92 8.22 -13.38
CA GLU A 255 -33.85 9.06 -12.61
C GLU A 255 -34.96 9.63 -13.50
N ALA A 256 -34.65 10.00 -14.76
CA ALA A 256 -35.64 10.50 -15.71
C ALA A 256 -36.66 9.43 -16.16
N ALA A 257 -36.30 8.15 -16.09
CA ALA A 257 -37.16 7.05 -16.52
C ALA A 257 -38.35 6.78 -15.59
N VAL A 258 -38.24 7.11 -14.28
CA VAL A 258 -39.29 6.84 -13.28
C VAL A 258 -39.42 8.02 -12.32
N VAL A 259 -40.59 8.64 -12.29
CA VAL A 259 -40.88 9.77 -11.39
C VAL A 259 -40.72 9.36 -9.93
N GLY A 260 -40.04 10.20 -9.14
CA GLY A 260 -39.81 9.97 -7.71
C GLY A 260 -38.65 9.03 -7.38
N ARG A 261 -38.01 8.44 -8.40
CA ARG A 261 -36.79 7.66 -8.24
C ARG A 261 -35.58 8.61 -8.12
N ARG A 262 -34.72 8.36 -7.14
CA ARG A 262 -33.54 9.19 -6.88
C ARG A 262 -32.35 8.33 -6.48
N PHE A 263 -31.23 8.54 -7.16
CA PHE A 263 -29.95 7.91 -6.88
C PHE A 263 -29.26 8.71 -5.75
N PRO A 264 -28.49 8.08 -4.83
CA PRO A 264 -27.74 8.82 -3.82
C PRO A 264 -26.62 9.68 -4.44
N ASP A 265 -26.27 10.79 -3.81
CA ASP A 265 -25.03 11.48 -4.15
C ASP A 265 -23.85 10.58 -3.74
N LEU A 266 -22.81 10.55 -4.56
CA LEU A 266 -21.60 9.77 -4.27
C LEU A 266 -20.47 10.70 -3.89
N VAL A 267 -19.85 10.47 -2.74
CA VAL A 267 -18.60 11.13 -2.37
C VAL A 267 -17.46 10.14 -2.50
N ILE A 268 -16.53 10.39 -3.42
CA ILE A 268 -15.30 9.64 -3.57
C ILE A 268 -14.16 10.48 -2.98
N LEU A 269 -13.75 10.14 -1.76
CA LEU A 269 -12.63 10.79 -1.09
C LEU A 269 -11.32 10.07 -1.44
N VAL A 270 -10.55 10.67 -2.32
CA VAL A 270 -9.18 10.25 -2.63
C VAL A 270 -8.25 10.84 -1.58
N THR A 271 -7.49 9.99 -0.91
CA THR A 271 -6.67 10.43 0.23
C THR A 271 -5.29 9.80 0.25
N GLY A 272 -4.31 10.58 0.70
CA GLY A 272 -2.91 10.22 0.77
C GLY A 272 -2.03 11.30 0.16
N ASP A 273 -0.74 11.02 0.02
CA ASP A 273 0.25 12.00 -0.42
C ASP A 273 1.30 11.37 -1.33
N GLY A 274 1.67 12.10 -2.38
CA GLY A 274 2.67 11.67 -3.33
C GLY A 274 2.78 12.57 -4.55
N ALA A 275 3.73 12.24 -5.42
CA ALA A 275 4.25 13.14 -6.45
C ALA A 275 3.20 13.58 -7.48
N ARG A 276 2.18 12.75 -7.75
CA ARG A 276 1.14 13.02 -8.76
C ARG A 276 -0.10 13.70 -8.20
N ARG A 277 -0.16 13.98 -6.89
CA ARG A 277 -1.35 14.53 -6.23
C ARG A 277 -1.85 15.82 -6.87
N ALA A 278 -0.97 16.81 -7.02
CA ALA A 278 -1.33 18.12 -7.56
C ALA A 278 -1.79 18.07 -9.04
N GLU A 279 -1.27 17.10 -9.81
CA GLU A 279 -1.72 16.87 -11.18
C GLU A 279 -3.19 16.42 -11.19
N PHE A 280 -3.51 15.38 -10.43
CA PHE A 280 -4.85 14.80 -10.40
C PHE A 280 -5.86 15.67 -9.67
N GLU A 281 -5.47 16.43 -8.65
CA GLU A 281 -6.32 17.44 -8.02
C GLU A 281 -6.90 18.41 -9.04
N ARG A 282 -6.07 18.90 -9.98
CA ARG A 282 -6.52 19.77 -11.07
C ARG A 282 -7.46 19.06 -12.03
N ARG A 283 -7.17 17.80 -12.37
CA ARG A 283 -8.01 16.99 -13.27
C ARG A 283 -9.38 16.69 -12.64
N PHE A 284 -9.41 16.41 -11.34
CA PHE A 284 -10.66 16.19 -10.60
C PHE A 284 -11.52 17.45 -10.54
N ALA A 285 -10.89 18.62 -10.34
CA ALA A 285 -11.60 19.90 -10.33
C ALA A 285 -12.24 20.25 -11.69
N GLY A 286 -11.67 19.78 -12.80
CA GLY A 286 -12.19 19.98 -14.15
C GLY A 286 -13.31 19.01 -14.56
N LEU A 287 -13.69 18.05 -13.72
CA LEU A 287 -14.73 17.07 -14.06
C LEU A 287 -16.13 17.72 -14.06
N PRO A 288 -16.96 17.46 -15.07
CA PRO A 288 -18.35 17.93 -15.11
C PRO A 288 -19.24 17.04 -14.23
N ALA A 289 -18.99 17.02 -12.92
CA ALA A 289 -19.68 16.16 -11.95
C ALA A 289 -20.55 16.98 -11.00
N ARG A 290 -21.81 16.57 -10.85
CA ARG A 290 -22.81 17.21 -9.98
C ARG A 290 -23.25 16.29 -8.84
N ARG A 291 -23.53 15.01 -9.13
CA ARG A 291 -23.97 14.00 -8.16
C ARG A 291 -22.80 13.13 -7.66
N VAL A 292 -21.68 13.07 -8.41
CA VAL A 292 -20.50 12.26 -8.09
C VAL A 292 -19.32 13.16 -7.71
N HIS A 293 -19.18 13.43 -6.42
CA HIS A 293 -18.16 14.30 -5.86
C HIS A 293 -16.82 13.58 -5.69
N LEU A 294 -15.95 13.67 -6.69
CA LEU A 294 -14.55 13.26 -6.57
C LEU A 294 -13.74 14.36 -5.85
N ARG A 295 -13.18 14.04 -4.68
CA ARG A 295 -12.49 14.99 -3.80
C ARG A 295 -11.16 14.43 -3.34
N ALA A 296 -10.08 15.19 -3.51
CA ALA A 296 -8.77 14.86 -2.97
C ALA A 296 -8.53 15.61 -1.65
N ARG A 297 -8.26 14.89 -0.56
CA ARG A 297 -7.89 15.49 0.74
C ARG A 297 -6.86 14.64 1.46
N TRP A 298 -5.91 15.31 2.11
CA TRP A 298 -5.08 14.66 3.12
C TRP A 298 -5.93 14.35 4.35
N LEU A 299 -5.78 13.15 4.88
CA LEU A 299 -6.31 12.78 6.19
C LEU A 299 -5.12 12.65 7.12
N GLU A 300 -5.25 13.24 8.31
CA GLU A 300 -4.23 13.04 9.33
C GLU A 300 -4.19 11.56 9.76
N PRO A 301 -3.00 11.02 10.10
CA PRO A 301 -2.84 9.61 10.46
C PRO A 301 -3.82 9.11 11.54
N GLU A 302 -4.19 9.98 12.48
CA GLU A 302 -5.12 9.68 13.57
C GLU A 302 -6.58 9.58 13.09
N ASP A 303 -6.95 10.36 12.08
CA ASP A 303 -8.29 10.38 11.50
C ASP A 303 -8.48 9.27 10.46
N TYR A 304 -7.40 8.84 9.80
CA TYR A 304 -7.43 7.90 8.68
C TYR A 304 -8.21 6.60 9.00
N PRO A 305 -7.94 5.86 10.10
CA PRO A 305 -8.70 4.64 10.40
C PRO A 305 -10.20 4.89 10.61
N ARG A 306 -10.56 6.02 11.24
CA ARG A 306 -11.96 6.37 11.50
C ARG A 306 -12.69 6.72 10.22
N VAL A 307 -12.08 7.54 9.35
CA VAL A 307 -12.67 7.90 8.06
C VAL A 307 -12.82 6.66 7.18
N VAL A 308 -11.80 5.80 7.12
CA VAL A 308 -11.87 4.51 6.41
C VAL A 308 -13.03 3.68 6.92
N GLY A 309 -13.16 3.47 8.24
CA GLY A 309 -14.26 2.69 8.82
C GLY A 309 -15.66 3.29 8.67
N SER A 310 -15.75 4.57 8.25
CA SER A 310 -17.04 5.21 7.99
C SER A 310 -17.53 5.06 6.54
N ALA A 311 -16.67 4.59 5.63
CA ALA A 311 -16.99 4.40 4.22
C ALA A 311 -17.97 3.24 3.99
N ASP A 312 -18.76 3.37 2.93
CA ASP A 312 -19.58 2.27 2.42
C ASP A 312 -18.75 1.32 1.58
N LEU A 313 -17.78 1.84 0.83
CA LEU A 313 -16.92 1.11 -0.09
C LEU A 313 -15.50 1.71 -0.10
N GLY A 314 -14.48 0.85 -0.20
CA GLY A 314 -13.13 1.25 -0.57
C GLY A 314 -12.92 1.16 -2.08
N LEU A 315 -12.25 2.13 -2.68
CA LEU A 315 -11.82 2.07 -4.08
C LEU A 315 -10.29 1.87 -4.13
N CYS A 316 -9.85 0.84 -4.85
CA CYS A 316 -8.44 0.54 -5.04
C CYS A 316 -8.08 0.64 -6.53
N LEU A 317 -7.33 1.68 -6.89
CA LEU A 317 -6.88 1.95 -8.26
C LEU A 317 -5.48 1.39 -8.55
N HIS A 318 -4.95 0.57 -7.64
CA HIS A 318 -3.60 0.02 -7.73
C HIS A 318 -3.48 -0.96 -8.89
N ARG A 319 -2.50 -0.73 -9.75
CA ARG A 319 -2.08 -1.62 -10.83
C ARG A 319 -0.70 -2.18 -10.50
N SER A 320 -0.68 -3.45 -10.15
CA SER A 320 0.57 -4.16 -9.87
C SER A 320 1.53 -4.13 -11.06
N SER A 321 2.74 -3.60 -10.85
CA SER A 321 3.79 -3.59 -11.89
C SER A 321 4.30 -4.98 -12.27
N SER A 322 4.21 -5.93 -11.34
CA SER A 322 4.65 -7.32 -11.52
C SER A 322 3.49 -8.29 -11.77
N GLY A 323 2.26 -7.91 -11.43
CA GLY A 323 1.12 -8.81 -11.29
C GLY A 323 1.17 -9.68 -10.02
N LEU A 324 2.12 -9.45 -9.10
CA LEU A 324 2.44 -10.36 -7.99
C LEU A 324 2.32 -9.73 -6.60
N ASP A 325 2.02 -8.44 -6.51
CA ASP A 325 1.80 -7.76 -5.23
C ASP A 325 0.31 -7.57 -4.91
N ILE A 326 0.01 -7.33 -3.63
CA ILE A 326 -1.33 -7.03 -3.14
C ILE A 326 -1.26 -5.71 -2.39
N PRO A 327 -2.17 -4.74 -2.64
CA PRO A 327 -2.07 -3.42 -2.03
C PRO A 327 -2.46 -3.52 -0.56
N MET A 328 -1.56 -3.09 0.33
CA MET A 328 -1.79 -3.13 1.78
C MET A 328 -3.09 -2.44 2.21
N LYS A 329 -3.50 -1.37 1.52
CA LYS A 329 -4.75 -0.63 1.77
C LYS A 329 -6.00 -1.51 1.77
N VAL A 330 -5.98 -2.64 1.04
CA VAL A 330 -7.07 -3.62 1.03
C VAL A 330 -7.23 -4.28 2.40
N ALA A 331 -6.11 -4.58 3.08
CA ALA A 331 -6.14 -5.17 4.41
C ALA A 331 -6.76 -4.20 5.43
N ASP A 332 -6.40 -2.92 5.38
CA ASP A 332 -6.95 -1.87 6.25
C ASP A 332 -8.47 -1.71 6.06
N LEU A 333 -8.92 -1.65 4.80
CA LEU A 333 -10.34 -1.60 4.45
C LEU A 333 -11.10 -2.79 5.04
N PHE A 334 -10.58 -4.01 4.86
CA PHE A 334 -11.18 -5.22 5.42
C PHE A 334 -11.19 -5.20 6.95
N GLY A 335 -10.11 -4.75 7.59
CA GLY A 335 -10.04 -4.56 9.05
C GLY A 335 -11.16 -3.66 9.56
N ALA A 336 -11.40 -2.55 8.87
CA ALA A 336 -12.48 -1.62 9.16
C ALA A 336 -13.89 -2.15 8.76
N GLY A 337 -13.98 -3.36 8.23
CA GLY A 337 -15.23 -3.97 7.77
C GLY A 337 -15.79 -3.36 6.49
N VAL A 338 -14.97 -2.65 5.72
CA VAL A 338 -15.34 -1.98 4.47
C VAL A 338 -14.92 -2.85 3.29
N PRO A 339 -15.85 -3.24 2.40
CA PRO A 339 -15.51 -4.00 1.20
C PRO A 339 -14.77 -3.12 0.19
N VAL A 340 -14.07 -3.74 -0.76
CA VAL A 340 -13.28 -3.02 -1.77
C VAL A 340 -13.80 -3.25 -3.18
N CYS A 341 -13.85 -2.20 -3.99
CA CYS A 341 -13.91 -2.28 -5.45
C CYS A 341 -12.48 -2.03 -5.97
N ALA A 342 -11.86 -3.04 -6.57
CA ALA A 342 -10.43 -3.03 -6.91
C ALA A 342 -10.20 -3.20 -8.42
N LEU A 343 -9.20 -2.49 -8.93
CA LEU A 343 -8.69 -2.68 -10.29
C LEU A 343 -8.14 -4.09 -10.43
N ASP A 344 -8.70 -4.85 -11.37
CA ASP A 344 -8.29 -6.22 -11.64
C ASP A 344 -6.97 -6.26 -12.42
N TYR A 345 -6.01 -6.98 -11.85
CA TYR A 345 -4.75 -7.33 -12.50
C TYR A 345 -4.44 -8.83 -12.36
N GLY A 346 -5.45 -9.64 -12.05
CA GLY A 346 -5.42 -11.09 -12.15
C GLY A 346 -5.21 -11.86 -10.84
N VAL A 347 -4.64 -13.06 -10.98
CA VAL A 347 -4.69 -14.14 -9.97
C VAL A 347 -4.12 -13.77 -8.60
N CYS A 348 -3.12 -12.89 -8.54
CA CYS A 348 -2.52 -12.50 -7.27
C CYS A 348 -3.49 -11.66 -6.43
N LEU A 349 -4.24 -10.75 -7.05
CA LEU A 349 -5.26 -9.97 -6.36
C LEU A 349 -6.36 -10.90 -5.80
N ALA A 350 -6.74 -11.92 -6.58
CA ALA A 350 -7.77 -12.89 -6.21
C ALA A 350 -7.43 -13.72 -4.94
N GLU A 351 -6.16 -13.74 -4.51
CA GLU A 351 -5.77 -14.33 -3.23
C GLU A 351 -6.43 -13.62 -2.03
N ARG A 352 -6.73 -12.32 -2.17
CA ARG A 352 -7.30 -11.50 -1.09
C ARG A 352 -8.63 -10.85 -1.46
N VAL A 353 -8.84 -10.43 -2.70
CA VAL A 353 -10.10 -9.82 -3.17
C VAL A 353 -10.85 -10.79 -4.06
N ARG A 354 -11.96 -11.34 -3.56
CA ARG A 354 -12.81 -12.31 -4.25
C ARG A 354 -14.06 -11.60 -4.72
N HIS A 355 -14.21 -11.51 -6.04
CA HIS A 355 -15.33 -10.86 -6.70
C HIS A 355 -16.67 -11.42 -6.20
N GLY A 356 -17.55 -10.54 -5.73
CA GLY A 356 -18.89 -10.89 -5.23
C GLY A 356 -18.92 -11.51 -3.83
N ASP A 357 -17.78 -11.72 -3.17
CA ASP A 357 -17.70 -12.26 -1.80
C ASP A 357 -17.27 -11.18 -0.81
N ASN A 358 -16.06 -10.61 -0.98
CA ASN A 358 -15.52 -9.58 -0.08
C ASN A 358 -15.17 -8.26 -0.78
N GLY A 359 -15.26 -8.25 -2.12
CA GLY A 359 -15.03 -7.09 -2.94
C GLY A 359 -15.59 -7.27 -4.34
N LEU A 360 -15.47 -6.23 -5.15
CA LEU A 360 -15.80 -6.21 -6.57
C LEU A 360 -14.54 -5.88 -7.36
N LEU A 361 -14.53 -6.30 -8.62
CA LEU A 361 -13.39 -6.15 -9.52
C LEU A 361 -13.85 -5.40 -10.77
N PHE A 362 -12.99 -4.54 -11.29
CA PHE A 362 -13.22 -3.82 -12.54
C PHE A 362 -11.90 -3.68 -13.31
N SER A 363 -11.95 -3.56 -14.63
CA SER A 363 -10.75 -3.36 -15.47
C SER A 363 -10.83 -2.10 -16.32
N THR A 364 -12.01 -1.48 -16.42
CA THR A 364 -12.26 -0.32 -17.27
C THR A 364 -13.08 0.74 -16.55
N ALA A 365 -13.00 1.98 -17.03
CA ALA A 365 -13.84 3.09 -16.55
C ALA A 365 -15.35 2.78 -16.69
N ARG A 366 -15.75 2.06 -17.75
CA ARG A 366 -17.14 1.62 -17.94
C ARG A 366 -17.55 0.63 -16.85
N GLN A 367 -16.77 -0.42 -16.63
CA GLN A 367 -17.05 -1.40 -15.57
C GLN A 367 -17.07 -0.76 -14.19
N LEU A 368 -16.17 0.19 -13.90
CA LEU A 368 -16.20 0.91 -12.63
C LEU A 368 -17.51 1.70 -12.48
N SER A 369 -17.93 2.42 -13.53
CA SER A 369 -19.23 3.11 -13.55
C SER A 369 -20.39 2.15 -13.32
N ASP A 370 -20.39 0.99 -13.98
CA ASP A 370 -21.46 0.00 -13.87
C ASP A 370 -21.53 -0.59 -12.46
N VAL A 371 -20.38 -1.00 -11.90
CA VAL A 371 -20.26 -1.51 -10.53
C VAL A 371 -20.76 -0.50 -9.50
N LEU A 372 -20.34 0.77 -9.61
CA LEU A 372 -20.77 1.80 -8.67
C LEU A 372 -22.27 2.08 -8.77
N PHE A 373 -22.82 2.07 -9.99
CA PHE A 373 -24.25 2.25 -10.18
C PHE A 373 -25.04 1.10 -9.54
N ASP A 374 -24.73 -0.14 -9.90
CA ASP A 374 -25.46 -1.33 -9.46
C ASP A 374 -25.37 -1.51 -7.92
N LEU A 375 -24.27 -1.08 -7.30
CA LEU A 375 -24.10 -1.16 -5.85
C LEU A 375 -24.95 -0.14 -5.08
N PHE A 376 -25.26 1.01 -5.68
CA PHE A 376 -25.88 2.15 -4.99
C PHE A 376 -27.27 2.55 -5.51
N GLU A 377 -27.79 1.90 -6.57
CA GLU A 377 -29.11 2.25 -7.14
C GLU A 377 -30.28 2.08 -6.17
N THR A 378 -30.18 1.16 -5.21
CA THR A 378 -31.19 0.90 -4.17
C THR A 378 -30.76 1.38 -2.78
N PHE A 379 -29.59 2.03 -2.66
CA PHE A 379 -29.07 2.52 -1.40
C PHE A 379 -29.94 3.65 -0.82
N PRO A 380 -30.08 3.80 0.50
CA PRO A 380 -29.70 2.87 1.57
C PRO A 380 -30.84 1.87 1.87
N ARG A 381 -31.91 1.82 1.07
CA ARG A 381 -33.13 1.06 1.37
C ARG A 381 -32.89 -0.44 1.28
N ASP A 382 -32.28 -0.90 0.20
CA ASP A 382 -31.96 -2.30 -0.03
C ASP A 382 -30.49 -2.43 -0.42
N GLN A 383 -29.71 -3.22 0.31
CA GLN A 383 -28.25 -3.28 0.20
C GLN A 383 -27.69 -4.72 0.25
N PRO A 384 -28.32 -5.72 -0.40
CA PRO A 384 -28.00 -7.13 -0.16
C PRO A 384 -26.59 -7.48 -0.64
N LEU A 385 -26.18 -6.91 -1.78
CA LEU A 385 -24.82 -7.06 -2.29
C LEU A 385 -23.81 -6.40 -1.35
N LEU A 386 -24.06 -5.16 -0.90
CA LEU A 386 -23.12 -4.45 -0.03
C LEU A 386 -22.96 -5.13 1.34
N ASP A 387 -24.04 -5.64 1.91
CA ASP A 387 -24.01 -6.36 3.18
C ASP A 387 -23.30 -7.71 3.08
N ARG A 388 -23.52 -8.43 1.97
CA ARG A 388 -22.72 -9.63 1.64
C ARG A 388 -21.23 -9.30 1.58
N LEU A 389 -20.86 -8.26 0.83
CA LEU A 389 -19.48 -7.83 0.67
C LEU A 389 -18.84 -7.41 2.01
N ARG A 390 -19.57 -6.66 2.86
CA ARG A 390 -19.14 -6.32 4.23
C ARG A 390 -18.90 -7.57 5.08
N GLY A 391 -19.78 -8.56 4.98
CA GLY A 391 -19.63 -9.86 5.63
C GLY A 391 -18.36 -10.58 5.19
N GLY A 392 -18.09 -10.64 3.88
CA GLY A 392 -16.86 -11.21 3.33
C GLY A 392 -15.60 -10.45 3.73
N ALA A 393 -15.64 -9.12 3.74
CA ALA A 393 -14.53 -8.26 4.16
C ALA A 393 -14.14 -8.54 5.62
N ARG A 394 -15.12 -8.56 6.54
CA ARG A 394 -14.89 -8.87 7.97
C ARG A 394 -14.32 -10.26 8.19
N LYS A 395 -14.75 -11.27 7.42
CA LYS A 395 -14.18 -12.62 7.44
C LYS A 395 -12.72 -12.62 6.94
N SER A 396 -12.46 -11.87 5.87
CA SER A 396 -11.15 -11.79 5.22
C SER A 396 -10.12 -10.98 6.00
N ALA A 397 -10.56 -10.14 6.93
CA ALA A 397 -9.73 -9.36 7.84
C ALA A 397 -8.95 -10.21 8.84
N ARG A 398 -9.35 -11.48 9.06
CA ARG A 398 -8.71 -12.38 10.02
C ARG A 398 -7.76 -13.36 9.32
N PRO A 399 -6.67 -13.80 9.99
CA PRO A 399 -6.21 -13.35 11.31
C PRO A 399 -5.63 -11.92 11.28
N THR A 400 -5.42 -11.31 12.46
CA THR A 400 -4.74 -10.00 12.58
C THR A 400 -3.26 -10.11 12.20
N TRP A 401 -2.59 -8.96 12.02
CA TRP A 401 -1.15 -8.95 11.76
C TRP A 401 -0.36 -9.77 12.79
N GLU A 402 -0.62 -9.59 14.08
CA GLU A 402 0.12 -10.22 15.17
C GLU A 402 0.01 -11.75 15.11
N LEU A 403 -1.20 -12.27 14.93
CA LEU A 403 -1.47 -13.71 14.82
C LEU A 403 -0.87 -14.29 13.53
N GLY A 404 -1.01 -13.58 12.41
CA GLY A 404 -0.42 -13.98 11.14
C GLY A 404 1.11 -14.01 11.21
N TRP A 405 1.72 -12.97 11.77
CA TRP A 405 3.15 -12.84 11.96
C TRP A 405 3.71 -13.93 12.87
N ALA A 406 3.07 -14.20 14.00
CA ALA A 406 3.47 -15.28 14.92
C ALA A 406 3.44 -16.65 14.23
N ARG A 407 2.48 -16.89 13.35
CA ARG A 407 2.35 -18.17 12.62
C ARG A 407 3.30 -18.29 11.43
N GLU A 408 3.50 -17.22 10.68
CA GLU A 408 4.15 -17.26 9.37
C GLU A 408 5.56 -16.71 9.37
N ALA A 409 5.80 -15.60 10.07
CA ALA A 409 7.06 -14.87 10.08
C ALA A 409 7.98 -15.31 11.22
N LYS A 410 7.44 -15.48 12.44
CA LYS A 410 8.23 -15.84 13.63
C LYS A 410 9.11 -17.08 13.41
N PRO A 411 8.62 -18.22 12.86
CA PRO A 411 9.46 -19.40 12.66
C PRO A 411 10.62 -19.17 11.68
N VAL A 412 10.50 -18.17 10.79
CA VAL A 412 11.51 -17.83 9.78
C VAL A 412 12.53 -16.83 10.32
N LEU A 413 12.04 -15.82 11.05
CA LEU A 413 12.81 -14.71 11.58
C LEU A 413 13.53 -15.08 12.88
N LEU A 414 12.88 -15.88 13.72
CA LEU A 414 13.32 -16.26 15.06
C LEU A 414 13.26 -17.79 15.23
N PRO A 415 13.96 -18.60 14.42
CA PRO A 415 13.83 -20.07 14.45
C PRO A 415 14.27 -20.72 15.77
N ASN A 416 14.98 -19.98 16.62
CA ASN A 416 15.53 -20.46 17.90
C ASN A 416 14.80 -19.88 19.13
N LEU A 417 13.63 -19.24 18.93
CA LEU A 417 12.75 -18.63 19.95
C LEU A 417 11.29 -18.95 19.66
#